data_AF-A0A1F8MEQ1-F1
#
_entry.id   AF-A0A1F8MEQ1-F1
#
_cell.length_a   1.000
_cell.length_b   1.000
_cell.length_c   1.000
_cell.angle_alpha   90.00
_cell.angle_beta   90.00
_cell.angle_gamma   90.00
#
_symmetry.space_group_name_H-M   'P 1'
#
loop_
_entity.id
_entity.type
_entity.pdbx_description
1 polymer ?
#
loop_
_entity_poly.entity_id
_entity_poly.type
_entity_poly.pdbx_seq_one_letter_code
_entity_poly.pdbx_strand_id
1 'polypeptide(L)'
;MLQAPLAVAGKSNVKRRPVPLVNSAGDVRTGRSVKRMDSFDLEPKHSTRQIPGKCIKCLAEQELNNCLLELLTGAENDEKLQQRYEMLLAFLKSPESQKLRDESEKCLAEGERVMLKLSFADGEPKYELKID
;
A
#
# COMPACT_ATOMS: atom_id res chain seq x y z
N MET A 1 27.24 -6.21 -61.86
CA MET A 1 25.78 -6.07 -61.98
C MET A 1 25.14 -7.00 -60.95
N LEU A 2 24.72 -6.47 -59.81
CA LEU A 2 24.11 -7.25 -58.72
C LEU A 2 22.61 -7.43 -58.99
N GLN A 3 22.16 -8.68 -59.09
CA GLN A 3 20.75 -9.05 -59.15
C GLN A 3 20.18 -9.18 -57.73
N ALA A 4 19.00 -8.58 -57.56
CA ALA A 4 18.26 -8.45 -56.30
C ALA A 4 17.71 -9.80 -55.78
N PRO A 5 17.51 -9.94 -54.46
CA PRO A 5 16.77 -11.06 -53.91
C PRO A 5 15.25 -10.81 -53.86
N LEU A 6 14.55 -11.93 -53.99
CA LEU A 6 13.11 -12.14 -54.05
C LEU A 6 12.35 -11.65 -52.80
N ALA A 7 11.22 -10.98 -53.04
CA ALA A 7 10.26 -10.59 -52.02
C ALA A 7 9.43 -11.81 -51.54
N VAL A 8 9.47 -12.10 -50.24
CA VAL A 8 8.58 -13.06 -49.58
C VAL A 8 7.33 -12.32 -49.09
N ALA A 9 6.18 -12.65 -49.69
CA ALA A 9 4.87 -12.16 -49.28
C ALA A 9 4.33 -12.98 -48.10
N GLY A 10 4.46 -12.47 -46.88
CA GLY A 10 3.78 -12.99 -45.69
C GLY A 10 2.33 -12.52 -45.63
N LYS A 11 1.37 -13.43 -45.82
CA LYS A 11 -0.06 -13.16 -45.61
C LYS A 11 -0.43 -13.44 -44.15
N SER A 12 -0.42 -12.42 -43.29
CA SER A 12 -0.98 -12.50 -41.94
C SER A 12 -2.47 -12.15 -41.96
N ASN A 13 -3.33 -13.16 -41.94
CA ASN A 13 -4.78 -13.01 -41.85
C ASN A 13 -5.21 -13.01 -40.37
N VAL A 14 -5.21 -11.85 -39.72
CA VAL A 14 -5.76 -11.68 -38.37
C VAL A 14 -7.17 -11.10 -38.48
N LYS A 15 -8.15 -11.99 -38.32
CA LYS A 15 -9.57 -11.67 -38.30
C LYS A 15 -9.88 -10.88 -37.02
N ARG A 16 -9.90 -9.54 -37.09
CA ARG A 16 -10.33 -8.68 -35.98
C ARG A 16 -11.84 -8.89 -35.74
N ARG A 17 -12.20 -9.41 -34.56
CA ARG A 17 -13.59 -9.37 -34.09
C ARG A 17 -13.89 -7.96 -33.58
N PRO A 18 -15.05 -7.37 -33.90
CA PRO A 18 -15.45 -6.10 -33.31
C PRO A 18 -15.74 -6.28 -31.81
N VAL A 19 -15.19 -5.39 -31.00
CA VAL A 19 -15.48 -5.29 -29.57
C VAL A 19 -16.78 -4.48 -29.43
N PRO A 20 -17.79 -4.95 -28.68
CA PRO A 20 -19.02 -4.19 -28.50
C PRO A 20 -18.78 -2.97 -27.62
N LEU A 21 -19.19 -1.81 -28.15
CA LEU A 21 -19.27 -0.54 -27.43
C LEU A 21 -20.49 -0.59 -26.51
N VAL A 22 -20.29 -0.88 -25.22
CA VAL A 22 -21.36 -0.80 -24.22
C VAL A 22 -21.36 0.60 -23.62
N ASN A 23 -22.19 1.47 -24.18
CA ASN A 23 -22.71 2.63 -23.47
C ASN A 23 -23.99 2.20 -22.77
N SER A 24 -24.09 2.40 -21.46
CA SER A 24 -25.38 2.59 -20.77
C SER A 24 -25.14 3.17 -19.38
N ALA A 25 -25.67 4.38 -19.20
CA ALA A 25 -25.91 5.00 -17.92
C ALA A 25 -26.83 4.13 -17.04
N GLY A 26 -26.57 4.13 -15.74
CA GLY A 26 -27.37 3.44 -14.74
C GLY A 26 -26.99 3.93 -13.34
N ASP A 27 -27.71 4.95 -12.89
CA ASP A 27 -27.73 5.46 -11.53
C ASP A 27 -28.35 4.40 -10.60
N VAL A 28 -27.63 3.92 -9.57
CA VAL A 28 -28.22 3.47 -8.29
C VAL A 28 -27.14 3.54 -7.21
N ARG A 29 -27.46 4.33 -6.19
CA ARG A 29 -26.78 4.41 -4.90
C ARG A 29 -26.69 3.03 -4.25
N THR A 30 -25.49 2.65 -3.84
CA THR A 30 -25.33 2.01 -2.52
C THR A 30 -24.20 2.71 -1.82
N GLY A 31 -24.58 3.62 -0.91
CA GLY A 31 -23.71 4.01 0.19
C GLY A 31 -23.43 2.74 1.00
N ARG A 32 -22.41 1.99 0.60
CA ARG A 32 -21.81 0.99 1.46
C ARG A 32 -21.07 1.81 2.50
N SER A 33 -21.67 1.95 3.68
CA SER A 33 -20.94 2.38 4.87
C SER A 33 -19.91 1.30 5.13
N VAL A 34 -18.77 1.39 4.45
CA VAL A 34 -17.59 0.56 4.71
C VAL A 34 -17.29 0.80 6.18
N LYS A 35 -17.46 -0.24 7.01
CA LYS A 35 -16.92 -0.23 8.38
C LYS A 35 -15.42 -0.08 8.20
N ARG A 36 -14.93 1.16 8.28
CA ARG A 36 -13.51 1.44 8.23
C ARG A 36 -12.91 0.88 9.50
N MET A 37 -11.81 0.17 9.35
CA MET A 37 -10.97 -0.25 10.46
C MET A 37 -10.60 0.97 11.31
N ASP A 38 -10.76 0.84 12.62
CA ASP A 38 -10.78 1.98 13.54
C ASP A 38 -9.39 2.65 13.69
N SER A 39 -8.32 1.86 13.75
CA SER A 39 -6.91 2.29 13.74
C SER A 39 -5.99 1.10 14.01
N PHE A 40 -4.70 1.21 13.73
CA PHE A 40 -3.69 0.30 14.28
C PHE A 40 -2.39 1.04 14.59
N ASP A 41 -1.56 0.45 15.46
CA ASP A 41 -0.40 1.10 16.04
C ASP A 41 0.91 0.42 15.61
N LEU A 42 1.98 1.21 15.48
CA LEU A 42 3.35 0.75 15.31
C LEU A 42 4.19 1.26 16.48
N GLU A 43 4.92 0.37 17.13
CA GLU A 43 5.78 0.69 18.28
C GLU A 43 7.26 0.59 17.90
N PRO A 44 7.86 1.66 17.33
CA PRO A 44 9.27 1.67 16.98
C PRO A 44 10.15 1.57 18.24
N LYS A 45 11.31 0.95 18.06
CA LYS A 45 12.33 0.81 19.11
C LYS A 45 13.69 1.12 18.53
N HIS A 46 14.52 1.83 19.29
CA HIS A 46 15.92 1.99 18.92
C HIS A 46 16.69 0.69 19.18
N SER A 47 17.65 0.40 18.31
CA SER A 47 18.56 -0.72 18.51
C SER A 47 19.46 -0.46 19.71
N THR A 48 19.50 -1.43 20.61
CA THR A 48 20.46 -1.44 21.72
C THR A 48 21.57 -2.44 21.42
N ARG A 49 22.60 -2.46 22.27
CA ARG A 49 23.68 -3.47 22.17
C ARG A 49 23.17 -4.90 22.33
N GLN A 50 22.02 -5.09 22.97
CA GLN A 50 21.46 -6.43 23.23
C GLN A 50 20.30 -6.78 22.31
N ILE A 51 19.55 -5.81 21.78
CA ILE A 51 18.30 -6.06 21.06
C ILE A 51 18.24 -5.20 19.78
N PRO A 52 18.10 -5.80 18.59
CA PRO A 52 17.87 -5.04 17.38
C PRO A 52 16.49 -4.39 17.44
N GLY A 53 16.47 -3.06 17.30
CA GLY A 53 15.27 -2.26 17.21
C GLY A 53 14.76 -2.20 15.77
N LYS A 54 13.50 -1.81 15.61
CA LYS A 54 12.91 -1.53 14.30
C LYS A 54 12.40 -0.11 14.30
N CYS A 55 12.83 0.68 13.32
CA CYS A 55 12.24 1.99 13.08
C CYS A 55 10.84 1.85 12.49
N ILE A 56 10.10 2.96 12.46
CA ILE A 56 8.74 3.03 11.91
C ILE A 56 8.67 2.44 10.49
N LYS A 57 9.65 2.75 9.62
CA LYS A 57 9.70 2.22 8.25
C LYS A 57 9.71 0.70 8.25
N CYS A 58 10.66 0.10 8.98
CA CYS A 58 10.83 -1.35 9.01
C CYS A 58 9.59 -2.06 9.56
N LEU A 59 8.94 -1.48 10.56
CA LEU A 59 7.68 -2.00 11.10
C LEU A 59 6.56 -1.93 10.06
N ALA A 60 6.39 -0.79 9.40
CA ALA A 60 5.36 -0.62 8.38
C ALA A 60 5.57 -1.55 7.17
N GLU A 61 6.81 -1.73 6.70
CA GLU A 61 7.13 -2.65 5.60
C GLU A 61 6.90 -4.11 6.00
N GLN A 62 7.23 -4.49 7.23
CA GLN A 62 6.96 -5.83 7.74
C GLN A 62 5.45 -6.09 7.80
N GLU A 63 4.67 -5.17 8.37
CA GLU A 63 3.22 -5.31 8.45
C GLU A 63 2.57 -5.31 7.06
N LEU A 64 3.11 -4.53 6.11
CA LEU A 64 2.63 -4.53 4.73
C LEU A 64 2.85 -5.89 4.07
N ASN A 65 4.03 -6.48 4.27
CA ASN A 65 4.34 -7.81 3.75
C ASN A 65 3.48 -8.90 4.39
N ASN A 66 3.21 -8.81 5.70
CA ASN A 66 2.29 -9.72 6.38
C ASN A 66 0.89 -9.64 5.76
N CYS A 67 0.36 -8.42 5.59
CA CYS A 67 -0.93 -8.22 4.94
C CYS A 67 -0.95 -8.80 3.53
N LEU A 68 0.10 -8.56 2.74
CA LEU A 68 0.22 -9.08 1.38
C LEU A 68 0.20 -10.61 1.36
N LEU A 69 0.99 -11.26 2.22
CA LEU A 69 1.03 -12.73 2.30
C LEU A 69 -0.33 -13.29 2.67
N GLU A 70 -0.99 -12.72 3.67
CA GLU A 70 -2.32 -13.16 4.11
C GLU A 70 -3.37 -13.01 2.99
N LEU A 71 -3.39 -11.86 2.29
CA LEU A 71 -4.27 -11.62 1.15
C LEU A 71 -4.06 -12.65 0.04
N LEU A 72 -2.80 -13.01 -0.26
CA LEU A 72 -2.46 -14.01 -1.28
C LEU A 72 -2.83 -15.44 -0.87
N THR A 73 -2.91 -15.75 0.42
CA THR A 73 -3.21 -17.09 0.94
C THR A 73 -4.70 -17.42 1.06
N GLY A 74 -5.59 -16.51 0.66
CA GLY A 74 -7.04 -16.77 0.61
C GLY A 74 -7.89 -15.82 1.47
N ALA A 75 -7.29 -14.81 2.09
CA ALA A 75 -8.02 -13.73 2.76
C ALA A 75 -8.46 -12.60 1.79
N GLU A 76 -8.65 -12.92 0.50
CA GLU A 76 -8.91 -11.93 -0.56
C GLU A 76 -10.16 -11.08 -0.31
N ASN A 77 -11.13 -11.56 0.47
CA ASN A 77 -12.35 -10.85 0.81
C ASN A 77 -12.32 -10.22 2.22
N ASP A 78 -11.17 -10.23 2.89
CA ASP A 78 -11.01 -9.56 4.19
C ASP A 78 -10.83 -8.05 3.98
N GLU A 79 -11.96 -7.32 4.02
CA GLU A 79 -12.00 -5.86 3.88
C GLU A 79 -11.10 -5.15 4.90
N LYS A 80 -10.90 -5.71 6.11
CA LYS A 80 -10.03 -5.10 7.13
C LYS A 80 -8.56 -5.24 6.75
N LEU A 81 -8.18 -6.42 6.28
CA LEU A 81 -6.82 -6.71 5.84
C LEU A 81 -6.44 -5.84 4.61
N GLN A 82 -7.36 -5.70 3.66
CA GLN A 82 -7.19 -4.79 2.51
C GLN A 82 -7.01 -3.34 2.96
N GLN A 83 -7.86 -2.84 3.87
CA GLN A 83 -7.73 -1.48 4.39
C GLN A 83 -6.42 -1.24 5.13
N ARG A 84 -5.96 -2.22 5.93
CA ARG A 84 -4.67 -2.15 6.61
C ARG A 84 -3.52 -2.07 5.60
N TYR A 85 -3.57 -2.92 4.57
CA TYR A 85 -2.61 -2.90 3.47
C TYR A 85 -2.57 -1.53 2.77
N GLU A 86 -3.73 -0.99 2.39
CA GLU A 86 -3.85 0.32 1.76
C GLU A 86 -3.31 1.45 2.64
N MET A 87 -3.62 1.44 3.94
CA MET A 87 -3.17 2.44 4.90
C MET A 87 -1.63 2.42 5.06
N LEU A 88 -1.05 1.23 5.16
CA LEU A 88 0.41 1.04 5.23
C LEU A 88 1.11 1.50 3.95
N LEU A 89 0.54 1.15 2.79
CA LEU A 89 1.08 1.56 1.49
C LEU A 89 1.01 3.08 1.30
N ALA A 90 -0.11 3.69 1.66
CA ALA A 90 -0.29 5.14 1.63
C ALA A 90 0.71 5.83 2.56
N PHE A 91 0.85 5.32 3.79
CA PHE A 91 1.84 5.82 4.75
C PHE A 91 3.25 5.77 4.17
N LEU A 92 3.72 4.60 3.70
CA LEU A 92 5.08 4.42 3.20
C LEU A 92 5.41 5.29 1.98
N LYS A 93 4.40 5.65 1.17
CA LYS A 93 4.54 6.54 0.00
C LYS A 93 4.38 8.01 0.35
N SER A 94 3.83 8.34 1.52
CA SER A 94 3.59 9.72 1.92
C SER A 94 4.91 10.45 2.25
N PRO A 95 5.04 11.73 1.90
CA PRO A 95 6.17 12.55 2.33
C PRO A 95 6.17 12.77 3.85
N GLU A 96 4.99 12.73 4.48
CA GLU A 96 4.81 12.84 5.93
C GLU A 96 5.51 11.70 6.68
N SER A 97 5.58 10.51 6.08
CA SER A 97 6.30 9.37 6.69
C SER A 97 7.76 9.64 6.96
N GLN A 98 8.43 10.50 6.17
CA GLN A 98 9.82 10.85 6.42
C GLN A 98 9.92 11.70 7.70
N LYS A 99 9.07 12.72 7.85
CA LYS A 99 9.04 13.58 9.04
C LYS A 99 8.80 12.77 10.32
N LEU A 100 7.81 11.87 10.27
CA LEU A 100 7.47 11.01 11.41
C LEU A 100 8.61 10.03 11.78
N ARG A 101 9.40 9.57 10.80
CA ARG A 101 10.59 8.75 11.07
C ARG A 101 11.66 9.57 11.78
N ASP A 102 11.94 10.76 11.28
CA ASP A 102 12.98 11.64 11.83
C ASP A 102 12.62 12.08 13.26
N GLU A 103 11.36 12.45 13.49
CA GLU A 103 10.83 12.80 14.82
C GLU A 103 10.87 11.61 15.78
N SER A 104 10.40 10.43 15.33
CA SER A 104 10.46 9.21 16.14
C SER A 104 11.88 8.82 16.51
N GLU A 105 12.84 8.92 15.59
CA GLU A 105 14.24 8.58 15.85
C GLU A 105 14.84 9.53 16.89
N LYS A 106 14.54 10.83 16.79
CA LYS A 106 14.97 11.81 17.77
C LYS A 106 14.43 11.50 19.18
N CYS A 107 13.12 11.28 19.32
CA CYS A 107 12.48 10.93 20.60
C CYS A 107 13.07 9.65 21.21
N LEU A 108 13.24 8.60 20.38
CA LEU A 108 13.85 7.35 20.82
C LEU A 108 15.31 7.51 21.25
N ALA A 109 16.07 8.42 20.63
CA ALA A 109 17.44 8.73 21.03
C ALA A 109 17.50 9.48 22.38
N GLU A 110 16.46 10.25 22.71
CA GLU A 110 16.29 10.90 24.01
C GLU A 110 15.80 9.93 25.11
N GLY A 111 15.53 8.67 24.76
CA GLY A 111 15.09 7.63 25.68
C GLY A 111 13.57 7.58 25.90
N GLU A 112 12.82 8.35 25.11
CA GLU A 112 11.36 8.39 25.17
C GLU A 112 10.76 7.12 24.55
N ARG A 113 9.51 6.81 24.92
CA ARG A 113 8.73 5.76 24.26
C ARG A 113 7.84 6.38 23.21
N VAL A 114 7.87 5.80 22.01
CA VAL A 114 7.15 6.34 20.86
C VAL A 114 6.17 5.30 20.31
N MET A 115 4.97 5.74 19.96
CA MET A 115 3.95 4.98 19.28
C MET A 115 3.43 5.77 18.08
N LEU A 116 3.39 5.16 16.90
CA LEU A 116 2.73 5.74 15.74
C LEU A 116 1.35 5.10 15.56
N LYS A 117 0.30 5.90 15.64
CA LYS A 117 -1.07 5.48 15.35
C LYS A 117 -1.42 5.81 13.90
N LEU A 118 -1.89 4.82 13.15
CA LEU A 118 -2.43 4.98 11.81
C LEU A 118 -3.95 4.79 11.83
N SER A 119 -4.67 5.72 11.22
CA SER A 119 -6.14 5.71 11.18
C SER A 119 -6.67 6.25 9.86
N PHE A 120 -7.96 6.04 9.57
CA PHE A 120 -8.65 6.77 8.53
C PHE A 120 -9.58 7.80 9.15
N ALA A 121 -9.57 9.02 8.63
CA ALA A 121 -10.57 10.02 8.94
C ALA A 121 -11.02 10.71 7.65
N ASP A 122 -12.32 10.84 7.48
CA ASP A 122 -12.96 11.53 6.35
C ASP A 122 -12.64 10.98 4.95
N GLY A 123 -12.06 9.78 4.83
CA GLY A 123 -11.58 9.31 3.52
C GLY A 123 -10.09 9.07 3.47
N GLU A 124 -9.34 9.78 4.29
CA GLU A 124 -7.91 9.95 4.15
C GLU A 124 -7.15 9.31 5.31
N PRO A 125 -5.95 8.77 5.06
CA PRO A 125 -5.12 8.25 6.13
C PRO A 125 -4.60 9.40 6.99
N LYS A 126 -4.67 9.23 8.31
CA LYS A 126 -4.10 10.12 9.32
C LYS A 126 -3.07 9.37 10.16
N TYR A 127 -1.99 10.06 10.49
CA TYR A 127 -0.86 9.54 11.24
C TYR A 127 -0.64 10.41 12.48
N GLU A 128 -0.53 9.78 13.64
CA GLU A 128 -0.33 10.49 14.91
C GLU A 128 0.82 9.85 15.67
N LEU A 129 1.85 10.64 15.98
CA LEU A 129 2.94 10.22 16.85
C LEU A 129 2.57 10.52 18.30
N LYS A 130 2.67 9.52 19.17
CA LYS A 130 2.47 9.64 20.61
C LYS A 130 3.77 9.34 21.33
N ILE A 131 4.05 10.16 22.32
CA ILE A 131 5.27 10.11 23.14
C ILE A 131 4.81 9.95 24.59
N ASP A 132 5.37 8.95 25.29
CA ASP A 132 5.16 8.68 26.72
C ASP A 132 6.40 9.05 27.54
#